data_AF-A0A0M9DLF6-F1
#
_entry.id   AF-A0A0M9DLF6-F1
#
_cell.length_a   1.000
_cell.length_b   1.000
_cell.length_c   1.000
_cell.angle_alpha   90.00
_cell.angle_beta   90.00
_cell.angle_gamma   90.00
#
_symmetry.space_group_name_H-M   'P 1'
#
loop_
_entity.id
_entity.type
_entity.pdbx_description
1 polymer ?
#
loop_
_entity_poly.entity_id
_entity_poly.type
_entity_poly.pdbx_seq_one_letter_code
_entity_poly.pdbx_strand_id
1 'polypeptide(L)'
;MKRIINNDRGYALVLVLIISIVFTLVFLLFLAISSNTTKQNNVVESTFQSQSIAEMGASYFQHAMTNEIVARQNRIIQEVLTQREQDIKNRIINTDEYYINSVIGDIELELKKKVIPFLNTNITIHSNSQNHFEIDSINFPSEDKMLIINFISVGYDEAKRTEIGGTVTADFSDMIDPTFNNKPEETIITGNTIADPGTNLDICSTGTRADLSNKHCQINGDISYHQNDELRFSNSTYRVSGSLNVPNMNFPSSNSTLYIVGSLNGQNLNTMTDVKLHIGGSLYVSQFNGRIVDTVIEVAGSTTLHGNLDNLNNSTMYIGGSFTMATINQITNSTIYVGGAAQIYQGVNLGRNATICVNGDLSIGNINDNSGGTSKIYARTSNSRHQAVITGNAEFEAACLGGGSPTVNPDFSPPIEYEYDYSY
;
A
#
# COMPACT_ATOMS: atom_id res chain seq x y z
N MET A 1 82.28 2.63 -59.20
CA MET A 1 81.14 2.00 -58.50
C MET A 1 81.06 2.57 -57.10
N LYS A 2 80.08 3.44 -56.83
CA LYS A 2 79.83 4.00 -55.50
C LYS A 2 79.24 2.89 -54.64
N ARG A 3 79.99 2.41 -53.64
CA ARG A 3 79.45 1.59 -52.55
C ARG A 3 78.50 2.49 -51.75
N ILE A 4 77.21 2.42 -52.07
CA ILE A 4 76.16 2.94 -51.19
C ILE A 4 76.19 2.01 -49.98
N ILE A 5 76.60 2.55 -48.84
CA ILE A 5 76.59 1.86 -47.56
C ILE A 5 75.11 1.62 -47.23
N ASN A 6 74.63 0.39 -47.41
CA ASN A 6 73.30 -0.04 -46.95
C ASN A 6 73.32 -0.05 -45.42
N ASN A 7 73.00 1.10 -44.81
CA ASN A 7 72.86 1.25 -43.37
C ASN A 7 71.43 0.91 -42.93
N ASP A 8 71.02 -0.34 -43.14
CA ASP A 8 69.65 -0.81 -42.87
C ASP A 8 69.34 -0.85 -41.36
N ARG A 9 70.37 -0.82 -40.50
CA ARG A 9 70.22 -0.83 -39.04
C ARG A 9 69.73 0.51 -38.48
N GLY A 10 70.09 1.63 -39.11
CA GLY A 10 69.63 2.96 -38.68
C GLY A 10 68.14 3.18 -38.95
N TYR A 11 67.66 2.73 -40.10
CA TYR A 11 66.25 2.84 -40.49
C TYR A 11 65.32 2.00 -39.60
N ALA A 12 65.74 0.80 -39.21
CA ALA A 12 64.98 -0.05 -38.30
C ALA A 12 64.78 0.60 -36.92
N LEU A 13 65.82 1.25 -36.37
CA LEU A 13 65.74 1.93 -35.08
C LEU A 13 64.80 3.16 -35.14
N VAL A 14 64.89 3.96 -36.20
CA VAL A 14 63.98 5.09 -36.42
C VAL A 14 62.54 4.62 -36.56
N LEU A 15 62.31 3.53 -37.29
CA LEU A 15 60.98 2.94 -37.45
C LEU A 15 60.39 2.50 -36.11
N VAL A 16 61.15 1.76 -35.29
CA VAL A 16 60.70 1.31 -33.96
C VAL A 16 60.41 2.50 -33.05
N LEU A 17 61.24 3.55 -33.10
CA LEU A 17 61.01 4.76 -32.33
C LEU A 17 59.71 5.45 -32.75
N ILE A 18 59.47 5.65 -34.05
CA ILE A 18 58.21 6.23 -34.54
C ILE A 18 57.01 5.39 -34.11
N ILE A 19 57.09 4.06 -34.25
CA ILE A 19 56.03 3.14 -33.83
C ILE A 19 55.75 3.28 -32.33
N SER A 20 56.79 3.32 -31.48
CA SER A 20 56.63 3.51 -30.04
C SER A 20 55.98 4.84 -29.67
N ILE A 21 56.30 5.93 -30.38
CA ILE A 21 55.70 7.26 -30.17
C ILE A 21 54.21 7.22 -30.56
N VAL A 22 53.88 6.64 -31.70
CA VAL A 22 52.48 6.51 -32.15
C VAL A 22 51.67 5.69 -31.15
N PHE A 23 52.18 4.54 -30.68
CA PHE A 23 51.49 3.74 -29.68
C PHE A 23 51.35 4.47 -28.34
N THR A 24 52.34 5.24 -27.92
CA THR A 24 52.26 6.04 -26.69
C THR A 24 51.18 7.12 -26.80
N LEU A 25 51.11 7.81 -27.94
CA LEU A 25 50.06 8.81 -28.20
C LEU A 25 48.66 8.19 -28.20
N VAL A 26 48.50 7.03 -28.84
CA VAL A 26 47.22 6.30 -28.84
C VAL A 26 46.84 5.85 -27.43
N PHE A 27 47.79 5.34 -26.64
CA PHE A 27 47.54 4.95 -25.25
C PHE A 27 47.11 6.13 -24.38
N LEU A 28 47.78 7.28 -24.50
CA LEU A 28 47.40 8.50 -23.78
C LEU A 28 46.00 9.00 -24.18
N LEU A 29 45.63 8.89 -25.46
CA LEU A 29 44.28 9.21 -25.92
C LEU A 29 43.23 8.29 -25.29
N PHE A 30 43.49 6.97 -25.22
CA PHE A 30 42.57 6.05 -24.56
C PHE A 30 42.41 6.34 -23.06
N LEU A 31 43.50 6.66 -22.35
CA LEU A 31 43.42 7.06 -20.94
C LEU A 31 42.60 8.34 -20.76
N ALA A 32 42.80 9.35 -21.62
CA ALA A 32 42.05 10.59 -21.57
C ALA A 32 40.54 10.36 -21.82
N ILE A 33 40.19 9.55 -22.81
CA ILE A 33 38.79 9.18 -23.10
C ILE A 33 38.19 8.41 -21.92
N SER A 34 38.88 7.40 -21.41
CA SER A 34 38.40 6.59 -20.28
C SER A 34 38.17 7.44 -19.03
N SER A 35 39.07 8.38 -18.71
CA SER A 35 38.90 9.26 -17.56
C SER A 35 37.69 10.19 -17.71
N ASN A 36 37.46 10.71 -18.93
CA ASN A 36 36.29 11.54 -19.22
C ASN A 36 34.98 10.74 -19.13
N THR A 37 34.95 9.52 -19.67
CA THR A 37 33.78 8.63 -19.56
C THR A 37 33.47 8.29 -18.11
N THR A 38 34.47 7.95 -17.28
CA THR A 38 34.23 7.67 -15.85
C THR A 38 33.67 8.91 -15.13
N LYS A 39 34.18 10.11 -15.40
CA LYS A 39 33.64 11.34 -14.80
C LYS A 39 32.21 11.61 -15.24
N GLN A 40 31.89 11.42 -16.52
CA GLN A 40 30.53 11.59 -17.04
C GLN A 40 29.58 10.57 -16.44
N ASN A 41 29.98 9.29 -16.37
CA ASN A 41 29.18 8.24 -15.77
C ASN A 41 28.89 8.53 -14.29
N ASN A 42 29.89 8.97 -13.50
CA ASN A 42 29.66 9.31 -12.11
C ASN A 42 28.69 10.50 -11.95
N VAL A 43 28.78 11.51 -12.82
CA VAL A 43 27.83 12.64 -12.79
C VAL A 43 26.42 12.18 -13.14
N VAL A 44 26.27 11.35 -14.18
CA VAL A 44 24.98 10.81 -14.62
C VAL A 44 24.38 9.90 -13.54
N GLU A 45 25.17 9.00 -12.99
CA GLU A 45 24.75 8.09 -11.92
C GLU A 45 24.32 8.84 -10.67
N SER A 46 25.11 9.84 -10.23
CA SER A 46 24.76 10.64 -9.06
C SER A 46 23.50 11.48 -9.28
N THR A 47 23.30 12.02 -10.49
CA THR A 47 22.04 12.70 -10.85
C THR A 47 20.84 11.74 -10.86
N PHE A 48 21.00 10.51 -11.35
CA PHE A 48 19.94 9.51 -11.27
C PHE A 48 19.64 9.11 -9.83
N GLN A 49 20.65 8.95 -8.99
CA GLN A 49 20.47 8.61 -7.58
C GLN A 49 19.78 9.75 -6.82
N SER A 50 20.22 11.00 -6.97
CA SER A 50 19.55 12.14 -6.32
C SER A 50 18.11 12.31 -6.80
N GLN A 51 17.82 12.05 -8.08
CA GLN A 51 16.45 12.03 -8.61
C GLN A 51 15.60 10.93 -7.94
N SER A 52 16.07 9.67 -7.92
CA SER A 52 15.32 8.59 -7.27
C SER A 52 15.09 8.85 -5.78
N ILE A 53 16.04 9.52 -5.11
CA ILE A 53 15.90 9.95 -3.71
C ILE A 53 14.80 11.01 -3.56
N ALA A 54 14.72 11.99 -4.47
CA ALA A 54 13.65 12.98 -4.50
C ALA A 54 12.27 12.33 -4.78
N GLU A 55 12.21 11.35 -5.71
CA GLU A 55 10.96 10.62 -6.01
C GLU A 55 10.46 9.84 -4.79
N MET A 56 11.37 9.21 -4.05
CA MET A 56 11.05 8.53 -2.79
C MET A 56 10.50 9.50 -1.74
N GLY A 57 11.12 10.68 -1.60
CA GLY A 57 10.64 11.71 -0.68
C GLY A 57 9.26 12.25 -1.05
N ALA A 58 9.01 12.48 -2.34
CA ALA A 58 7.71 12.93 -2.82
C ALA A 58 6.61 11.89 -2.57
N SER A 59 6.86 10.63 -2.91
CA SER A 59 5.93 9.53 -2.63
C SER A 59 5.67 9.37 -1.13
N TYR A 60 6.71 9.43 -0.29
CA TYR A 60 6.57 9.38 1.16
C TYR A 60 5.65 10.48 1.68
N PHE A 61 5.87 11.73 1.27
CA PHE A 61 5.09 12.87 1.73
C PHE A 61 3.64 12.81 1.23
N GLN A 62 3.41 12.41 -0.03
CA GLN A 62 2.07 12.21 -0.59
C GLN A 62 1.27 11.20 0.22
N HIS A 63 1.85 10.03 0.52
CA HIS A 63 1.20 9.01 1.32
C HIS A 63 0.94 9.48 2.75
N ALA A 64 1.91 10.14 3.38
CA ALA A 64 1.74 10.69 4.72
C ALA A 64 0.61 11.73 4.78
N MET A 65 0.57 12.69 3.85
CA MET A 65 -0.49 13.70 3.78
C MET A 65 -1.86 13.09 3.52
N THR A 66 -1.94 12.16 2.56
CA THR A 66 -3.18 11.45 2.24
C THR A 66 -3.73 10.79 3.51
N ASN A 67 -2.93 9.97 4.19
CA ASN A 67 -3.35 9.27 5.41
C ASN A 67 -3.81 10.25 6.51
N GLU A 68 -3.14 11.39 6.65
CA GLU A 68 -3.44 12.37 7.71
C GLU A 68 -4.71 13.19 7.43
N ILE A 69 -4.98 13.53 6.16
CA ILE A 69 -6.23 14.15 5.70
C ILE A 69 -7.39 13.21 6.02
N VAL A 70 -7.28 12.00 5.51
CA VAL A 70 -8.25 10.92 5.62
C VAL A 70 -8.59 10.60 7.08
N ALA A 71 -7.58 10.51 7.95
CA ALA A 71 -7.76 10.23 9.38
C ALA A 71 -8.52 11.33 10.15
N ARG A 72 -8.49 12.58 9.67
CA ARG A 72 -9.10 13.75 10.35
C ARG A 72 -10.42 14.18 9.75
N GLN A 73 -10.57 13.94 8.46
CA GLN A 73 -11.68 14.42 7.66
C GLN A 73 -13.02 14.14 8.33
N ASN A 74 -13.31 12.89 8.68
CA ASN A 74 -14.61 12.53 9.27
C ASN A 74 -14.94 13.31 10.54
N ARG A 75 -13.96 13.53 11.43
CA ARG A 75 -14.20 14.31 12.66
C ARG A 75 -14.54 15.77 12.32
N ILE A 76 -13.76 16.40 11.45
CA ILE A 76 -13.93 17.82 11.10
C ILE A 76 -15.24 18.02 10.34
N ILE A 77 -15.58 17.11 9.43
CA ILE A 77 -16.86 17.11 8.73
C ILE A 77 -18.02 17.08 9.73
N GLN A 78 -17.98 16.17 10.70
CA GLN A 78 -19.06 16.07 11.71
C GLN A 78 -19.16 17.32 12.58
N GLU A 79 -18.04 17.98 12.90
CA GLU A 79 -18.02 19.25 13.62
C GLU A 79 -18.69 20.36 12.81
N VAL A 80 -18.37 20.48 11.51
CA VAL A 80 -18.96 21.48 10.62
C VAL A 80 -20.43 21.19 10.31
N LEU A 81 -20.83 19.93 10.16
CA LEU A 81 -22.24 19.55 10.01
C LEU A 81 -23.04 19.91 11.27
N THR A 82 -22.49 19.65 12.46
CA THR A 82 -23.11 20.06 13.73
C THR A 82 -23.26 21.57 13.80
N GLN A 83 -22.26 22.33 13.36
CA GLN A 83 -22.33 23.79 13.29
C GLN A 83 -23.42 24.25 12.30
N ARG A 84 -23.50 23.65 11.12
CA ARG A 84 -24.55 23.92 10.13
C ARG A 84 -25.95 23.72 10.71
N GLU A 85 -26.18 22.61 11.43
CA GLU A 85 -27.45 22.37 12.11
C GLU A 85 -27.79 23.44 13.16
N GLN A 86 -26.77 23.91 13.90
CA GLN A 86 -26.95 24.97 14.89
C GLN A 86 -27.27 26.31 14.23
N ASP A 87 -26.58 26.66 13.15
CA ASP A 87 -26.85 27.88 12.36
C ASP A 87 -28.28 27.87 11.82
N ILE A 88 -28.75 26.74 11.27
CA ILE A 88 -30.13 26.56 10.80
C ILE A 88 -31.13 26.78 11.94
N LYS A 89 -30.89 26.20 13.12
CA LYS A 89 -31.73 26.41 14.32
C LYS A 89 -31.77 27.89 14.74
N ASN A 90 -30.64 28.58 14.61
CA ASN A 90 -30.48 30.00 14.92
C ASN A 90 -30.96 30.93 13.78
N ARG A 91 -31.46 30.38 12.67
CA ARG A 91 -31.88 31.11 11.46
C ARG A 91 -30.75 31.91 10.81
N ILE A 92 -29.51 31.45 10.98
CA ILE A 92 -28.33 31.93 10.24
C ILE A 92 -28.25 31.09 8.97
N ILE A 93 -28.27 31.73 7.80
CA ILE A 93 -28.22 31.05 6.51
C ILE A 93 -26.86 31.34 5.88
N ASN A 94 -25.97 30.36 5.93
CA ASN A 94 -24.70 30.37 5.20
C ASN A 94 -24.82 29.48 3.95
N THR A 95 -23.98 29.72 2.95
CA THR A 95 -23.90 28.91 1.73
C THR A 95 -23.18 27.58 2.00
N ASP A 96 -23.38 26.58 1.16
CA ASP A 96 -22.63 25.32 1.28
C ASP A 96 -21.13 25.54 1.09
N GLU A 97 -20.76 26.46 0.19
CA GLU A 97 -19.37 26.91 -0.02
C GLU A 97 -18.72 27.45 1.26
N TYR A 98 -19.47 28.16 2.11
CA TYR A 98 -18.95 28.63 3.41
C TYR A 98 -18.55 27.45 4.31
N TYR A 99 -19.38 26.41 4.38
CA TYR A 99 -19.10 25.25 5.21
C TYR A 99 -18.00 24.34 4.61
N ILE A 100 -17.93 24.20 3.28
CA ILE A 100 -16.84 23.49 2.60
C ILE A 100 -15.50 24.19 2.91
N ASN A 101 -15.45 25.51 2.75
CA ASN A 101 -14.26 26.29 3.05
C ASN A 101 -13.88 26.24 4.53
N SER A 102 -14.85 26.09 5.44
CA SER A 102 -14.58 25.86 6.87
C SER A 102 -13.87 24.52 7.08
N VAL A 103 -14.34 23.42 6.47
CA VAL A 103 -13.68 22.11 6.58
C VAL A 103 -12.27 22.15 6.01
N ILE A 104 -12.09 22.73 4.81
CA ILE A 104 -10.78 22.87 4.17
C ILE A 104 -9.84 23.66 5.09
N GLY A 105 -10.30 24.81 5.61
CA GLY A 105 -9.52 25.64 6.52
C GLY A 105 -9.15 24.95 7.83
N ASP A 106 -10.06 24.15 8.40
CA ASP A 106 -9.81 23.40 9.62
C ASP A 106 -8.82 22.25 9.40
N ILE A 107 -8.95 21.50 8.29
CA ILE A 107 -7.99 20.45 7.90
C ILE A 107 -6.61 21.08 7.65
N GLU A 108 -6.54 22.13 6.84
CA GLU A 108 -5.30 22.86 6.56
C GLU A 108 -4.62 23.32 7.86
N LEU A 109 -5.40 23.89 8.78
CA LEU A 109 -4.91 24.35 10.08
C LEU A 109 -4.36 23.20 10.93
N GLU A 110 -5.04 22.06 10.95
CA GLU A 110 -4.58 20.87 11.67
C GLU A 110 -3.29 20.31 11.06
N LEU A 111 -3.21 20.21 9.73
CA LEU A 111 -2.02 19.73 9.03
C LEU A 111 -0.82 20.63 9.33
N LYS A 112 -0.98 21.96 9.20
CA LYS A 112 0.08 22.94 9.47
C LYS A 112 0.56 22.92 10.92
N LYS A 113 -0.36 22.77 11.89
CA LYS A 113 -0.02 22.88 13.33
C LYS A 113 0.40 21.57 13.97
N LYS A 114 -0.19 20.45 13.55
CA LYS A 114 -0.11 19.17 14.26
C LYS A 114 0.56 18.05 13.47
N VAL A 115 0.67 18.18 12.15
CA VAL A 115 1.21 17.10 11.31
C VAL A 115 2.56 17.48 10.74
N ILE A 116 2.63 18.56 9.95
CA ILE A 116 3.86 19.00 9.29
C ILE A 116 5.04 19.19 10.25
N PRO A 117 4.88 19.83 11.45
CA PRO A 117 6.00 20.01 12.37
C PRO A 117 6.54 18.71 12.97
N PHE A 118 5.79 17.62 12.89
CA PHE A 118 6.13 16.31 13.46
C PHE A 118 6.48 15.27 12.41
N LEU A 119 6.19 15.54 11.13
CA LEU A 119 6.66 14.72 10.05
C LEU A 119 8.16 14.87 9.92
N ASN A 120 8.84 13.73 9.77
CA ASN A 120 10.25 13.77 9.50
C ASN A 120 10.44 14.22 8.06
N THR A 121 10.71 15.50 7.88
CA THR A 121 10.97 16.07 6.56
C THR A 121 12.41 15.82 6.11
N ASN A 122 13.29 15.25 6.95
CA ASN A 122 14.67 14.91 6.59
C ASN A 122 14.97 13.44 6.91
N ILE A 123 14.96 12.59 5.89
CA ILE A 123 15.18 11.14 6.04
C ILE A 123 16.44 10.72 5.29
N THR A 124 17.40 10.17 6.01
CA THR A 124 18.60 9.56 5.45
C THR A 124 18.30 8.20 4.84
N ILE A 125 18.75 7.96 3.61
CA ILE A 125 18.58 6.72 2.86
C ILE A 125 19.88 5.92 2.90
N HIS A 126 19.80 4.68 3.40
CA HIS A 126 20.92 3.74 3.53
C HIS A 126 22.01 4.16 4.54
N SER A 127 23.16 3.46 4.51
CA SER A 127 24.31 3.69 5.39
C SER A 127 25.14 4.94 5.02
N ASN A 128 24.85 5.59 3.89
CA ASN A 128 25.50 6.84 3.51
C ASN A 128 24.73 8.01 4.13
N SER A 129 25.29 8.63 5.16
CA SER A 129 24.70 9.79 5.83
C SER A 129 24.57 11.02 4.94
N GLN A 130 25.21 11.04 3.77
CA GLN A 130 25.06 12.10 2.79
C GLN A 130 23.78 11.94 1.95
N ASN A 131 23.25 10.73 1.83
CA ASN A 131 22.11 10.45 0.97
C ASN A 131 20.84 10.61 1.79
N HIS A 132 20.05 11.63 1.47
CA HIS A 132 18.82 11.94 2.19
C HIS A 132 17.87 12.71 1.29
N PHE A 133 16.59 12.71 1.64
CA PHE A 133 15.65 13.66 1.05
C PHE A 133 15.19 14.66 2.09
N GLU A 134 14.83 15.85 1.60
CA GLU A 134 14.18 16.91 2.35
C GLU A 134 12.82 17.23 1.71
N ILE A 135 11.78 17.46 2.51
CA ILE A 135 10.55 18.08 2.02
C ILE A 135 10.61 19.57 2.32
N ASP A 136 10.68 20.35 1.27
CA ASP A 136 10.76 21.80 1.28
C ASP A 136 9.45 22.42 0.75
N SER A 137 9.29 23.73 0.99
CA SER A 137 8.30 24.62 0.35
C SER A 137 6.88 24.06 0.27
N ILE A 138 6.33 23.67 1.42
CA ILE A 138 4.93 23.23 1.52
C ILE A 138 4.01 24.46 1.44
N ASN A 139 3.14 24.49 0.44
CA ASN A 139 2.15 25.53 0.26
C ASN A 139 0.75 24.95 0.05
N PHE A 140 -0.25 25.73 0.48
CA PHE A 140 -1.66 25.35 0.44
C PHE A 140 -2.40 26.40 -0.37
N PRO A 141 -2.37 26.32 -1.72
CA PRO A 141 -3.18 27.23 -2.51
C PRO A 141 -4.65 26.92 -2.25
N SER A 142 -5.44 27.97 -2.13
CA SER A 142 -6.89 27.83 -2.04
C SER A 142 -7.45 27.78 -3.46
N GLU A 143 -8.11 26.68 -3.78
CA GLU A 143 -8.89 26.52 -5.01
C GLU A 143 -10.30 26.06 -4.63
N ASP A 144 -11.29 26.41 -5.46
CA ASP A 144 -12.71 26.24 -5.14
C ASP A 144 -13.02 24.79 -4.75
N LYS A 145 -13.41 24.59 -3.48
CA LYS A 145 -13.77 23.30 -2.85
C LYS A 145 -12.67 22.24 -2.80
N MET A 146 -11.44 22.55 -3.18
CA MET A 146 -10.32 21.62 -3.14
C MET A 146 -9.27 22.07 -2.11
N LEU A 147 -8.82 21.14 -1.27
CA LEU A 147 -7.58 21.28 -0.52
C LEU A 147 -6.43 20.83 -1.44
N ILE A 148 -5.61 21.78 -1.86
CA ILE A 148 -4.41 21.49 -2.64
C ILE A 148 -3.20 21.68 -1.73
N ILE A 149 -2.27 20.74 -1.77
CA ILE A 149 -1.01 20.79 -1.04
C ILE A 149 0.11 20.61 -2.07
N ASN A 150 0.81 21.69 -2.40
CA ASN A 150 2.02 21.59 -3.20
C ASN A 150 3.24 21.53 -2.28
N PHE A 151 4.24 20.76 -2.68
CA PHE A 151 5.49 20.64 -1.95
C PHE A 151 6.64 20.38 -2.94
N ILE A 152 7.87 20.56 -2.47
CA ILE A 152 9.08 20.21 -3.24
C ILE A 152 9.83 19.15 -2.45
N SER A 153 10.06 17.99 -3.06
CA SER A 153 11.00 17.01 -2.51
C SER A 153 12.39 17.24 -3.09
N VAL A 154 13.38 17.40 -2.22
CA VAL A 154 14.77 17.64 -2.57
C VAL A 154 15.57 16.39 -2.22
N GLY A 155 16.09 15.70 -3.23
CA GLY A 155 16.97 14.55 -3.04
C GLY A 155 18.44 14.95 -3.09
N TYR A 156 19.21 14.50 -2.10
CA TYR A 156 20.64 14.72 -1.99
C TYR A 156 21.41 13.40 -2.19
N ASP A 157 22.37 13.41 -3.11
CA ASP A 157 23.40 12.36 -3.26
C ASP A 157 24.77 13.04 -3.22
N GLU A 158 25.45 12.94 -2.08
CA GLU A 158 26.65 13.72 -1.76
C GLU A 158 26.48 15.24 -1.97
N ALA A 159 27.05 15.78 -3.04
CA ALA A 159 26.98 17.20 -3.40
C ALA A 159 25.93 17.50 -4.50
N LYS A 160 25.28 16.47 -5.04
CA LYS A 160 24.23 16.63 -6.03
C LYS A 160 22.88 16.79 -5.35
N ARG A 161 22.06 17.66 -5.96
CA ARG A 161 20.75 18.05 -5.47
C ARG A 161 19.79 18.00 -6.64
N THR A 162 18.67 17.31 -6.48
CA THR A 162 17.57 17.26 -7.45
C THR A 162 16.29 17.65 -6.74
N GLU A 163 15.46 18.47 -7.40
CA GLU A 163 14.14 18.86 -6.91
C GLU A 163 13.05 18.17 -7.72
N ILE A 164 11.98 17.74 -7.06
CA ILE A 164 10.76 17.25 -7.69
C ILE A 164 9.58 17.93 -7.02
N GLY A 165 8.76 18.60 -7.82
CA GLY A 165 7.49 19.15 -7.37
C GLY A 165 6.45 18.04 -7.24
N GLY A 166 5.67 18.07 -6.18
CA GLY A 166 4.53 17.17 -6.03
C GLY A 166 3.30 17.92 -5.52
N THR A 167 2.14 17.40 -5.90
CA THR A 167 0.84 17.90 -5.48
C THR A 167 0.03 16.78 -4.83
N VAL A 168 -0.70 17.12 -3.77
CA VAL A 168 -1.78 16.33 -3.18
C VAL A 168 -3.04 17.16 -3.27
N THR A 169 -4.05 16.66 -3.96
CA THR A 169 -5.36 17.33 -4.10
C THR A 169 -6.41 16.57 -3.33
N ALA A 170 -7.33 17.27 -2.68
CA ALA A 170 -8.48 16.69 -2.02
C ALA A 170 -9.75 17.52 -2.32
N ASP A 171 -10.64 17.04 -3.19
CA ASP A 171 -11.96 17.60 -3.53
C ASP A 171 -13.12 17.36 -2.53
N PHE A 172 -13.55 18.42 -1.83
CA PHE A 172 -14.66 18.39 -0.88
C PHE A 172 -16.01 18.77 -1.49
N SER A 173 -16.14 18.76 -2.82
CA SER A 173 -17.34 19.26 -3.52
C SER A 173 -18.63 18.55 -3.13
N ASP A 174 -18.60 17.23 -2.94
CA ASP A 174 -19.82 16.46 -2.65
C ASP A 174 -20.13 16.33 -1.14
N MET A 175 -19.30 16.95 -0.29
CA MET A 175 -19.38 16.80 1.17
C MET A 175 -20.64 17.44 1.78
N ILE A 176 -21.23 18.45 1.13
CA ILE A 176 -22.34 19.26 1.66
C ILE A 176 -23.54 19.27 0.70
N ASP A 177 -23.76 18.22 -0.07
CA ASP A 177 -25.02 18.12 -0.82
C ASP A 177 -26.18 17.79 0.14
N PRO A 178 -27.17 18.69 0.34
CA PRO A 178 -28.32 18.42 1.20
C PRO A 178 -29.25 17.29 0.69
N THR A 179 -29.09 16.86 -0.57
CA THR A 179 -29.76 15.69 -1.13
C THR A 179 -29.09 14.36 -0.80
N PHE A 180 -27.84 14.40 -0.29
CA PHE A 180 -27.13 13.26 0.29
C PHE A 180 -27.65 12.86 1.69
N ASN A 181 -28.91 13.15 1.98
CA ASN A 181 -29.62 12.53 3.08
C ASN A 181 -29.87 11.04 2.77
N ASN A 182 -29.04 10.18 3.36
CA ASN A 182 -29.28 8.75 3.63
C ASN A 182 -29.21 7.74 2.47
N LYS A 183 -28.59 8.05 1.33
CA LYS A 183 -27.96 6.95 0.57
C LYS A 183 -26.52 6.88 1.05
N PRO A 184 -26.14 5.88 1.86
CA PRO A 184 -24.73 5.64 2.10
C PRO A 184 -24.10 5.56 0.72
N GLU A 185 -23.19 6.50 0.47
CA GLU A 185 -22.41 6.51 -0.76
C GLU A 185 -21.75 5.14 -0.82
N GLU A 186 -22.06 4.39 -1.88
CA GLU A 186 -21.74 2.97 -2.02
C GLU A 186 -20.23 2.84 -2.22
N THR A 187 -19.45 3.01 -1.15
CA THR A 187 -18.02 2.78 -1.17
C THR A 187 -17.82 1.28 -1.31
N ILE A 188 -17.30 0.89 -2.47
CA ILE A 188 -16.76 -0.45 -2.68
C ILE A 188 -15.84 -0.73 -1.51
N ILE A 189 -15.99 -1.87 -0.85
CA ILE A 189 -15.04 -2.32 0.16
C ILE A 189 -13.66 -2.28 -0.52
N THR A 190 -12.82 -1.30 -0.21
CA THR A 190 -11.46 -1.20 -0.72
C THR A 190 -10.51 -1.74 0.35
N GLY A 191 -9.57 -2.61 -0.03
CA GLY A 191 -8.66 -3.32 0.89
C GLY A 191 -7.58 -2.50 1.59
N ASN A 192 -7.94 -1.29 2.05
CA ASN A 192 -7.06 -0.34 2.72
C ASN A 192 -7.63 0.10 4.09
N THR A 193 -8.46 -0.73 4.72
CA THR A 193 -9.06 -0.44 6.04
C THR A 193 -8.07 -0.64 7.18
N ILE A 194 -7.00 -1.41 6.95
CA ILE A 194 -5.90 -1.59 7.89
C ILE A 194 -4.79 -0.58 7.56
N ALA A 195 -4.66 0.45 8.38
CA ALA A 195 -3.60 1.44 8.24
C ALA A 195 -2.19 0.81 8.37
N ASP A 196 -1.24 1.23 7.52
CA ASP A 196 0.18 0.89 7.69
C ASP A 196 0.64 1.46 9.04
N PRO A 197 1.17 0.63 9.96
CA PRO A 197 1.71 1.12 11.23
C PRO A 197 2.98 1.99 11.07
N GLY A 198 3.48 2.14 9.85
CA GLY A 198 4.61 3.00 9.49
C GLY A 198 5.96 2.32 9.66
N THR A 199 7.01 3.03 9.27
CA THR A 199 8.40 2.54 9.32
C THR A 199 9.12 2.90 10.62
N ASN A 200 8.45 3.53 11.58
CA ASN A 200 9.02 3.96 12.86
C ASN A 200 8.77 2.92 13.97
N LEU A 201 8.91 1.64 13.64
CA LEU A 201 8.82 0.53 14.59
C LEU A 201 10.22 0.02 14.94
N ASP A 202 10.40 -0.48 16.17
CA ASP A 202 11.65 -1.13 16.57
C ASP A 202 11.96 -2.31 15.65
N ILE A 203 13.23 -2.64 15.41
CA ILE A 203 13.55 -3.84 14.63
C ILE A 203 13.30 -5.08 15.50
N CYS A 204 12.47 -6.02 15.02
CA CYS A 204 12.22 -7.26 15.75
C CYS A 204 13.50 -8.11 15.81
N SER A 205 13.71 -8.79 16.94
CA SER A 205 14.76 -9.80 17.05
C SER A 205 14.47 -10.97 16.10
N THR A 206 15.34 -11.19 15.11
CA THR A 206 15.29 -12.36 14.23
C THR A 206 15.90 -13.56 14.94
N GLY A 207 15.09 -14.56 15.28
CA GLY A 207 15.55 -15.79 15.94
C GLY A 207 14.51 -16.91 15.90
N THR A 208 14.97 -18.14 16.04
CA THR A 208 14.11 -19.33 16.12
C THR A 208 13.26 -19.26 17.39
N ARG A 209 11.93 -19.16 17.27
CA ARG A 209 10.94 -18.86 18.34
C ARG A 209 10.81 -17.39 18.74
N ALA A 210 10.39 -16.55 17.81
CA ALA A 210 10.01 -15.17 18.09
C ALA A 210 8.61 -15.11 18.72
N ASP A 211 8.54 -15.11 20.06
CA ASP A 211 7.35 -14.60 20.73
C ASP A 211 7.32 -13.07 20.57
N LEU A 212 6.45 -12.60 19.69
CA LEU A 212 6.28 -11.19 19.36
C LEU A 212 5.06 -10.59 20.09
N SER A 213 4.59 -11.26 21.14
CA SER A 213 3.50 -10.74 21.98
C SER A 213 3.94 -9.47 22.73
N ASN A 214 3.06 -8.48 22.77
CA ASN A 214 3.31 -7.15 23.35
C ASN A 214 4.52 -6.42 22.72
N LYS A 215 4.81 -6.70 21.44
CA LYS A 215 5.84 -6.01 20.67
C LYS A 215 5.22 -5.14 19.59
N HIS A 216 5.83 -3.97 19.37
CA HIS A 216 5.55 -3.09 18.24
C HIS A 216 6.83 -2.97 17.45
N CYS A 217 7.03 -3.87 16.50
CA CYS A 217 8.31 -4.01 15.82
C CYS A 217 8.13 -4.38 14.35
N GLN A 218 9.20 -4.22 13.57
CA GLN A 218 9.23 -4.56 12.15
C GLN A 218 10.43 -5.40 11.76
N ILE A 219 10.31 -6.11 10.64
CA ILE A 219 11.44 -6.67 9.89
C ILE A 219 11.55 -5.94 8.56
N ASN A 220 12.77 -5.51 8.24
CA ASN A 220 13.09 -4.92 6.95
C ASN A 220 13.49 -6.03 5.97
N GLY A 221 12.74 -6.12 4.88
CA GLY A 221 12.91 -7.13 3.83
C GLY A 221 12.09 -8.40 4.07
N ASP A 222 12.47 -9.45 3.36
CA ASP A 222 11.82 -10.76 3.44
C ASP A 222 12.26 -11.51 4.71
N ILE A 223 11.35 -12.29 5.29
CA ILE A 223 11.65 -13.17 6.43
C ILE A 223 10.97 -14.54 6.25
N SER A 224 11.73 -15.58 6.58
CA SER A 224 11.24 -16.96 6.58
C SER A 224 11.47 -17.58 7.95
N TYR A 225 10.41 -18.13 8.53
CA TYR A 225 10.46 -18.93 9.75
C TYR A 225 10.56 -20.42 9.41
N HIS A 226 11.08 -21.22 10.33
CA HIS A 226 11.14 -22.67 10.22
C HIS A 226 9.90 -23.33 10.83
N GLN A 227 9.64 -24.60 10.50
CA GLN A 227 8.44 -25.34 10.92
C GLN A 227 8.24 -25.41 12.45
N ASN A 228 9.34 -25.35 13.22
CA ASN A 228 9.33 -25.44 14.68
C ASN A 228 9.39 -24.06 15.38
N ASP A 229 9.32 -22.98 14.62
CA ASP A 229 9.28 -21.64 15.19
C ASP A 229 7.88 -21.35 15.71
N GLU A 230 7.83 -20.89 16.97
CA GLU A 230 6.59 -20.45 17.59
C GLU A 230 6.42 -18.96 17.34
N LEU A 231 5.65 -18.63 16.32
CA LEU A 231 5.33 -17.25 16.00
C LEU A 231 4.03 -16.86 16.71
N ARG A 232 4.15 -16.02 17.74
CA ARG A 232 3.01 -15.56 18.56
C ARG A 232 2.85 -14.06 18.47
N PHE A 233 1.62 -13.62 18.23
CA PHE A 233 1.25 -12.23 18.12
C PHE A 233 0.01 -11.97 18.97
N SER A 234 0.21 -11.60 20.22
CA SER A 234 -0.88 -11.13 21.08
C SER A 234 -0.58 -9.71 21.55
N ASN A 235 -1.56 -8.80 21.41
CA ASN A 235 -1.40 -7.37 21.74
C ASN A 235 -0.18 -6.75 21.05
N SER A 236 0.00 -7.03 19.76
CA SER A 236 1.22 -6.68 19.04
C SER A 236 0.96 -6.00 17.70
N THR A 237 1.91 -5.17 17.29
CA THR A 237 1.99 -4.64 15.92
C THR A 237 3.24 -5.22 15.29
N TYR A 238 3.07 -6.06 14.28
CA TYR A 238 4.18 -6.67 13.56
C TYR A 238 4.13 -6.28 12.10
N ARG A 239 5.19 -5.62 11.62
CA ARG A 239 5.31 -5.19 10.23
C ARG A 239 6.43 -5.94 9.52
N VAL A 240 6.19 -6.37 8.29
CA VAL A 240 7.22 -6.96 7.42
C VAL A 240 7.24 -6.15 6.12
N SER A 241 8.36 -5.49 5.83
CA SER A 241 8.46 -4.64 4.63
C SER A 241 8.65 -5.43 3.33
N GLY A 242 8.97 -6.73 3.42
CA GLY A 242 9.00 -7.68 2.32
C GLY A 242 7.95 -8.77 2.47
N SER A 243 8.27 -9.96 2.00
CA SER A 243 7.43 -11.16 2.08
C SER A 243 7.66 -11.93 3.37
N LEU A 244 6.59 -12.53 3.89
CA LEU A 244 6.59 -13.35 5.10
C LEU A 244 6.32 -14.81 4.73
N ASN A 245 7.24 -15.71 5.05
CA ASN A 245 7.06 -17.14 4.90
C ASN A 245 7.01 -17.82 6.28
N VAL A 246 5.87 -18.38 6.65
CA VAL A 246 5.63 -18.98 7.96
C VAL A 246 5.06 -20.37 7.77
N PRO A 247 5.88 -21.43 7.84
CA PRO A 247 5.37 -22.78 7.68
C PRO A 247 4.26 -23.10 8.67
N ASN A 248 4.31 -22.56 9.89
CA ASN A 248 3.32 -22.86 10.90
C ASN A 248 2.93 -21.62 11.73
N MET A 249 1.72 -21.09 11.49
CA MET A 249 1.12 -20.00 12.26
C MET A 249 -0.05 -20.54 13.10
N ASN A 250 0.23 -21.60 13.86
CA ASN A 250 -0.77 -22.35 14.63
C ASN A 250 -0.98 -21.80 16.05
N PHE A 251 -0.54 -20.58 16.34
CA PHE A 251 -0.70 -19.99 17.65
C PHE A 251 -1.89 -19.03 17.64
N PRO A 252 -2.77 -19.08 18.65
CA PRO A 252 -3.84 -18.11 18.81
C PRO A 252 -3.25 -16.71 18.80
N SER A 253 -3.62 -15.91 17.82
CA SER A 253 -3.24 -14.50 17.76
C SER A 253 -4.44 -13.66 18.16
N SER A 254 -4.21 -12.63 18.99
CA SER A 254 -5.30 -11.82 19.49
C SER A 254 -4.96 -10.36 19.73
N ASN A 255 -5.88 -9.46 19.36
CA ASN A 255 -5.72 -8.01 19.49
C ASN A 255 -4.39 -7.55 18.87
N SER A 256 -4.13 -7.99 17.64
CA SER A 256 -2.85 -7.75 16.96
C SER A 256 -3.05 -7.23 15.54
N THR A 257 -2.11 -6.40 15.09
CA THR A 257 -2.01 -5.98 13.70
C THR A 257 -0.78 -6.62 13.07
N LEU A 258 -1.00 -7.39 12.00
CA LEU A 258 0.03 -7.98 11.17
C LEU A 258 -0.01 -7.31 9.80
N TYR A 259 1.03 -6.54 9.48
CA TYR A 259 1.09 -5.74 8.26
C TYR A 259 2.26 -6.17 7.39
N ILE A 260 1.97 -6.84 6.27
CA ILE A 260 2.96 -7.42 5.37
C ILE A 260 2.87 -6.67 4.04
N VAL A 261 3.92 -5.97 3.66
CA VAL A 261 3.95 -5.22 2.38
C VAL A 261 4.05 -6.18 1.20
N GLY A 262 4.82 -7.26 1.32
CA GLY A 262 4.97 -8.29 0.31
C GLY A 262 3.89 -9.38 0.38
N SER A 263 4.26 -10.60 -0.01
CA SER A 263 3.35 -11.75 0.01
C SER A 263 3.44 -12.54 1.32
N LEU A 264 2.35 -13.20 1.70
CA LEU A 264 2.33 -14.16 2.81
C LEU A 264 2.21 -15.59 2.27
N ASN A 265 3.21 -16.42 2.56
CA ASN A 265 3.15 -17.86 2.34
C ASN A 265 3.15 -18.57 3.70
N GLY A 266 2.15 -19.40 3.96
CA GLY A 266 2.17 -20.28 5.12
C GLY A 266 1.67 -21.68 4.82
N GLN A 267 2.05 -22.65 5.65
CA GLN A 267 1.38 -23.95 5.57
C GLN A 267 0.15 -23.94 6.43
N ASN A 268 0.24 -23.55 7.71
CA ASN A 268 -0.92 -23.51 8.60
C ASN A 268 -1.22 -22.08 9.04
N LEU A 269 -2.46 -21.63 8.87
CA LEU A 269 -2.98 -20.40 9.49
C LEU A 269 -4.21 -20.78 10.30
N ASN A 270 -4.07 -20.71 11.63
CA ASN A 270 -5.11 -21.13 12.55
C ASN A 270 -5.68 -19.94 13.34
N THR A 271 -6.26 -20.21 14.51
CA THR A 271 -7.15 -19.32 15.27
C THR A 271 -6.68 -17.86 15.35
N MET A 272 -7.54 -16.94 14.89
CA MET A 272 -7.36 -15.49 14.99
C MET A 272 -8.59 -14.89 15.67
N THR A 273 -8.38 -14.04 16.68
CA THR A 273 -9.45 -13.35 17.38
C THR A 273 -9.09 -11.87 17.49
N ASP A 274 -9.88 -10.95 16.95
CA ASP A 274 -9.53 -9.51 17.01
C ASP A 274 -8.16 -9.22 16.37
N VAL A 275 -7.95 -9.76 15.16
CA VAL A 275 -6.71 -9.55 14.40
C VAL A 275 -6.99 -8.68 13.18
N LYS A 276 -6.05 -7.78 12.87
CA LYS A 276 -5.98 -7.05 11.60
C LYS A 276 -4.82 -7.61 10.79
N LEU A 277 -5.10 -8.33 9.72
CA LEU A 277 -4.10 -8.92 8.82
C LEU A 277 -4.12 -8.21 7.47
N HIS A 278 -3.08 -7.46 7.16
CA HIS A 278 -2.89 -6.83 5.85
C HIS A 278 -1.74 -7.49 5.08
N ILE A 279 -1.96 -7.78 3.79
CA ILE A 279 -0.99 -8.39 2.87
C ILE A 279 -1.05 -7.61 1.54
N GLY A 280 0.00 -6.84 1.24
CA GLY A 280 0.10 -6.08 -0.01
C GLY A 280 0.34 -6.94 -1.25
N GLY A 281 0.87 -8.15 -1.08
CA GLY A 281 1.07 -9.14 -2.15
C GLY A 281 -0.03 -10.20 -2.20
N SER A 282 0.35 -11.44 -2.52
CA SER A 282 -0.58 -12.58 -2.54
C SER A 282 -0.56 -13.36 -1.22
N LEU A 283 -1.68 -13.99 -0.89
CA LEU A 283 -1.82 -14.90 0.25
C LEU A 283 -1.87 -16.35 -0.23
N TYR A 284 -0.96 -17.18 0.25
CA TYR A 284 -1.00 -18.62 0.06
C TYR A 284 -0.97 -19.33 1.41
N VAL A 285 -1.97 -20.17 1.69
CA VAL A 285 -2.03 -21.02 2.89
C VAL A 285 -2.34 -22.46 2.50
N SER A 286 -1.49 -23.40 2.90
CA SER A 286 -1.69 -24.83 2.56
C SER A 286 -2.81 -25.52 3.36
N GLN A 287 -3.07 -25.06 4.57
CA GLN A 287 -4.02 -25.59 5.53
C GLN A 287 -4.56 -24.44 6.37
N PHE A 288 -5.65 -23.87 5.89
CA PHE A 288 -6.46 -22.97 6.70
C PHE A 288 -7.45 -23.82 7.48
N ASN A 289 -7.34 -23.92 8.81
CA ASN A 289 -8.23 -24.74 9.67
C ASN A 289 -8.55 -24.04 11.01
N GLY A 290 -8.36 -22.72 11.08
CA GLY A 290 -8.55 -21.95 12.31
C GLY A 290 -9.93 -21.32 12.42
N ARG A 291 -10.35 -21.09 13.66
CA ARG A 291 -11.49 -20.22 13.98
C ARG A 291 -11.06 -18.76 13.82
N ILE A 292 -11.79 -17.99 13.01
CA ILE A 292 -11.54 -16.56 12.83
C ILE A 292 -12.70 -15.77 13.44
N VAL A 293 -12.42 -14.93 14.43
CA VAL A 293 -13.43 -14.14 15.14
C VAL A 293 -13.01 -12.68 15.18
N ASP A 294 -13.96 -11.76 14.97
CA ASP A 294 -13.72 -10.31 15.13
C ASP A 294 -12.50 -9.80 14.33
N THR A 295 -12.18 -10.44 13.20
CA THR A 295 -10.92 -10.21 12.47
C THR A 295 -11.20 -9.51 11.15
N VAL A 296 -10.26 -8.64 10.75
CA VAL A 296 -10.22 -8.05 9.41
C VAL A 296 -9.01 -8.60 8.67
N ILE A 297 -9.23 -9.18 7.48
CA ILE A 297 -8.19 -9.71 6.61
C ILE A 297 -8.24 -8.95 5.29
N GLU A 298 -7.14 -8.36 4.88
CA GLU A 298 -6.99 -7.64 3.63
C GLU A 298 -5.83 -8.22 2.83
N VAL A 299 -6.11 -8.63 1.60
CA VAL A 299 -5.11 -9.10 0.64
C VAL A 299 -5.27 -8.28 -0.62
N ALA A 300 -4.26 -7.50 -0.99
CA ALA A 300 -4.33 -6.70 -2.22
C ALA A 300 -4.20 -7.59 -3.47
N GLY A 301 -3.39 -8.66 -3.41
CA GLY A 301 -3.21 -9.63 -4.48
C GLY A 301 -4.23 -10.77 -4.49
N SER A 302 -3.83 -11.92 -5.06
CA SER A 302 -4.66 -13.11 -5.11
C SER A 302 -4.49 -13.97 -3.85
N THR A 303 -5.52 -14.72 -3.51
CA THR A 303 -5.57 -15.57 -2.31
C THR A 303 -5.84 -17.02 -2.69
N THR A 304 -4.99 -17.93 -2.23
CA THR A 304 -5.20 -19.39 -2.32
C THR A 304 -5.14 -20.00 -0.93
N LEU A 305 -6.28 -20.50 -0.46
CA LEU A 305 -6.42 -21.18 0.82
C LEU A 305 -6.76 -22.65 0.58
N HIS A 306 -5.76 -23.51 0.69
CA HIS A 306 -5.98 -24.95 0.76
C HIS A 306 -6.48 -25.29 2.18
N GLY A 307 -7.49 -26.15 2.30
CA GLY A 307 -8.17 -26.47 3.56
C GLY A 307 -9.55 -25.84 3.69
N ASN A 308 -10.06 -25.78 4.93
CA ASN A 308 -11.43 -25.35 5.23
C ASN A 308 -11.44 -24.06 6.07
N LEU A 309 -12.10 -23.02 5.58
CA LEU A 309 -12.32 -21.82 6.38
C LEU A 309 -13.44 -22.13 7.37
N ASP A 310 -13.05 -22.57 8.56
CA ASP A 310 -13.98 -22.98 9.60
C ASP A 310 -14.30 -21.81 10.54
N ASN A 311 -15.59 -21.52 10.73
CA ASN A 311 -16.09 -20.62 11.76
C ASN A 311 -15.55 -19.18 11.64
N LEU A 312 -15.69 -18.58 10.45
CA LEU A 312 -15.53 -17.14 10.23
C LEU A 312 -16.71 -16.41 10.88
N ASN A 313 -16.47 -15.71 12.00
CA ASN A 313 -17.52 -15.06 12.79
C ASN A 313 -17.23 -13.59 13.05
N ASN A 314 -18.22 -12.72 12.81
CA ASN A 314 -18.09 -11.27 12.99
C ASN A 314 -16.81 -10.70 12.34
N SER A 315 -16.47 -11.18 11.15
CA SER A 315 -15.18 -10.90 10.51
C SER A 315 -15.38 -10.42 9.08
N THR A 316 -14.40 -9.66 8.57
CA THR A 316 -14.38 -9.19 7.19
C THR A 316 -13.12 -9.70 6.49
N MET A 317 -13.27 -10.24 5.30
CA MET A 317 -12.16 -10.64 4.44
C MET A 317 -12.29 -9.94 3.09
N TYR A 318 -11.28 -9.15 2.73
CA TYR A 318 -11.16 -8.49 1.44
C TYR A 318 -9.99 -9.10 0.66
N ILE A 319 -10.26 -9.45 -0.61
CA ILE A 319 -9.27 -10.00 -1.53
C ILE A 319 -9.36 -9.20 -2.83
N GLY A 320 -8.32 -8.42 -3.16
CA GLY A 320 -8.31 -7.59 -4.36
C GLY A 320 -8.21 -8.40 -5.66
N GLY A 321 -7.49 -9.51 -5.63
CA GLY A 321 -7.29 -10.39 -6.78
C GLY A 321 -8.29 -11.55 -6.87
N SER A 322 -7.79 -12.69 -7.38
CA SER A 322 -8.57 -13.92 -7.47
C SER A 322 -8.59 -14.68 -6.14
N PHE A 323 -9.64 -15.47 -5.89
CA PHE A 323 -9.78 -16.27 -4.68
C PHE A 323 -9.98 -17.75 -5.00
N THR A 324 -9.16 -18.62 -4.44
CA THR A 324 -9.32 -20.08 -4.55
C THR A 324 -9.33 -20.73 -3.17
N MET A 325 -10.37 -21.54 -2.90
CA MET A 325 -10.51 -22.26 -1.64
C MET A 325 -11.22 -23.61 -1.80
N ALA A 326 -10.98 -24.57 -0.88
CA ALA A 326 -11.70 -25.84 -0.85
C ALA A 326 -13.14 -25.66 -0.38
N THR A 327 -13.28 -25.33 0.90
CA THR A 327 -14.56 -25.25 1.58
C THR A 327 -14.59 -24.05 2.50
N ILE A 328 -15.74 -23.40 2.61
CA ILE A 328 -16.02 -22.42 3.66
C ILE A 328 -17.09 -23.02 4.56
N ASN A 329 -16.80 -23.23 5.84
CA ASN A 329 -17.73 -23.80 6.79
C ASN A 329 -18.12 -22.79 7.87
N GLN A 330 -19.42 -22.56 8.03
CA GLN A 330 -19.99 -21.77 9.12
C GLN A 330 -19.54 -20.31 9.14
N ILE A 331 -19.69 -19.61 8.02
CA ILE A 331 -19.56 -18.15 7.99
C ILE A 331 -20.78 -17.50 8.67
N THR A 332 -20.58 -16.67 9.70
CA THR A 332 -21.67 -16.02 10.46
C THR A 332 -21.36 -14.55 10.72
N ASN A 333 -22.33 -13.66 10.50
CA ASN A 333 -22.17 -12.21 10.66
C ASN A 333 -20.89 -11.68 9.99
N SER A 334 -20.53 -12.22 8.83
CA SER A 334 -19.22 -11.99 8.23
C SER A 334 -19.35 -11.75 6.75
N THR A 335 -18.41 -10.98 6.22
CA THR A 335 -18.38 -10.60 4.81
C THR A 335 -17.08 -11.09 4.17
N ILE A 336 -17.18 -11.74 3.02
CA ILE A 336 -16.04 -12.04 2.15
C ILE A 336 -16.26 -11.28 0.84
N TYR A 337 -15.33 -10.39 0.50
CA TYR A 337 -15.32 -9.67 -0.76
C TYR A 337 -14.11 -10.11 -1.61
N VAL A 338 -14.36 -10.42 -2.87
CA VAL A 338 -13.35 -10.81 -3.85
C VAL A 338 -13.45 -9.87 -5.05
N GLY A 339 -12.37 -9.15 -5.36
CA GLY A 339 -12.28 -8.18 -6.44
C GLY A 339 -12.18 -8.82 -7.83
N GLY A 340 -11.70 -10.06 -7.92
CA GLY A 340 -11.62 -10.84 -9.17
C GLY A 340 -12.53 -12.07 -9.21
N ALA A 341 -12.10 -13.09 -9.95
CA ALA A 341 -12.79 -14.38 -10.03
C ALA A 341 -12.57 -15.22 -8.76
N ALA A 342 -13.56 -16.06 -8.41
CA ALA A 342 -13.50 -16.93 -7.24
C ALA A 342 -13.81 -18.39 -7.58
N GLN A 343 -13.05 -19.31 -7.01
CA GLN A 343 -13.27 -20.76 -7.10
C GLN A 343 -13.34 -21.39 -5.71
N ILE A 344 -14.52 -21.90 -5.33
CA ILE A 344 -14.77 -22.62 -4.07
C ILE A 344 -15.20 -24.05 -4.42
N TYR A 345 -14.26 -24.97 -4.55
CA TYR A 345 -14.50 -26.20 -5.30
C TYR A 345 -15.31 -27.28 -4.56
N GLN A 346 -15.28 -27.35 -3.22
CA GLN A 346 -16.10 -28.31 -2.47
C GLN A 346 -17.46 -27.70 -2.10
N GLY A 347 -17.48 -26.44 -1.70
CA GLY A 347 -18.71 -25.72 -1.40
C GLY A 347 -18.63 -24.74 -0.25
N VAL A 348 -19.79 -24.20 0.12
CA VAL A 348 -19.95 -23.25 1.23
C VAL A 348 -21.09 -23.71 2.12
N ASN A 349 -20.86 -23.66 3.43
CA ASN A 349 -21.89 -23.78 4.45
C ASN A 349 -22.10 -22.41 5.12
N LEU A 350 -23.20 -21.75 4.76
CA LEU A 350 -23.55 -20.42 5.25
C LEU A 350 -24.20 -20.53 6.63
N GLY A 351 -23.61 -19.87 7.62
CA GLY A 351 -24.28 -19.52 8.88
C GLY A 351 -25.17 -18.29 8.69
N ARG A 352 -25.55 -17.57 9.76
CA ARG A 352 -26.47 -16.43 9.68
C ARG A 352 -25.79 -15.14 9.25
N ASN A 353 -26.50 -14.26 8.54
CA ASN A 353 -26.04 -12.91 8.16
C ASN A 353 -24.65 -12.90 7.51
N ALA A 354 -24.38 -13.87 6.66
CA ALA A 354 -23.12 -13.97 5.93
C ALA A 354 -23.30 -13.47 4.49
N THR A 355 -22.34 -12.69 4.03
CA THR A 355 -22.34 -12.15 2.67
C THR A 355 -21.05 -12.54 1.97
N ILE A 356 -21.17 -13.15 0.79
CA ILE A 356 -20.04 -13.39 -0.10
C ILE A 356 -20.27 -12.61 -1.38
N CYS A 357 -19.33 -11.76 -1.73
CA CYS A 357 -19.37 -10.87 -2.89
C CYS A 357 -18.19 -11.17 -3.80
N VAL A 358 -18.46 -11.55 -5.05
CA VAL A 358 -17.43 -11.83 -6.07
C VAL A 358 -17.61 -10.90 -7.27
N ASN A 359 -16.71 -9.95 -7.40
CA ASN A 359 -16.66 -8.97 -8.50
C ASN A 359 -16.10 -9.59 -9.79
N GLY A 360 -16.56 -10.79 -10.14
CA GLY A 360 -16.09 -11.56 -11.28
C GLY A 360 -16.88 -12.86 -11.43
N ASP A 361 -16.24 -13.85 -12.06
CA ASP A 361 -16.84 -15.17 -12.27
C ASP A 361 -16.71 -16.02 -11.00
N LEU A 362 -17.84 -16.51 -10.49
CA LEU A 362 -17.87 -17.44 -9.35
C LEU A 362 -18.09 -18.88 -9.82
N SER A 363 -17.13 -19.75 -9.50
CA SER A 363 -17.26 -21.21 -9.57
C SER A 363 -17.34 -21.80 -8.17
N ILE A 364 -18.52 -22.32 -7.80
CA ILE A 364 -18.77 -22.86 -6.47
C ILE A 364 -19.34 -24.28 -6.57
N GLY A 365 -18.88 -25.16 -5.68
CA GLY A 365 -19.42 -26.50 -5.46
C GLY A 365 -20.77 -26.44 -4.75
N ASN A 366 -20.97 -27.29 -3.73
CA ASN A 366 -22.26 -27.33 -3.03
C ASN A 366 -22.50 -26.06 -2.20
N ILE A 367 -23.76 -25.62 -2.10
CA ILE A 367 -24.16 -24.55 -1.18
C ILE A 367 -25.13 -25.15 -0.16
N ASN A 368 -24.75 -25.10 1.12
CA ASN A 368 -25.59 -25.46 2.24
C ASN A 368 -25.95 -24.19 3.02
N ASP A 369 -27.17 -23.69 2.82
CA ASP A 369 -27.66 -22.49 3.49
C ASP A 369 -28.35 -22.84 4.81
N ASN A 370 -27.62 -22.72 5.92
CA ASN A 370 -28.16 -22.87 7.29
C ASN A 370 -28.56 -21.52 7.91
N SER A 371 -28.60 -20.44 7.12
CA SER A 371 -28.85 -19.08 7.58
C SER A 371 -30.31 -18.75 7.85
N GLY A 372 -31.24 -19.60 7.36
CA GLY A 372 -32.66 -19.27 7.29
C GLY A 372 -32.97 -18.17 6.26
N GLY A 373 -32.15 -18.05 5.21
CA GLY A 373 -32.29 -17.08 4.13
C GLY A 373 -31.69 -15.69 4.43
N THR A 374 -31.01 -15.52 5.56
CA THR A 374 -30.34 -14.26 5.96
C THR A 374 -28.98 -14.06 5.29
N SER A 375 -28.38 -15.14 4.80
CA SER A 375 -27.09 -15.10 4.11
C SER A 375 -27.28 -15.10 2.60
N LYS A 376 -26.36 -14.44 1.90
CA LYS A 376 -26.43 -14.22 0.45
C LYS A 376 -25.07 -14.37 -0.20
N ILE A 377 -25.07 -14.88 -1.42
CA ILE A 377 -23.89 -14.96 -2.28
C ILE A 377 -24.22 -14.18 -3.55
N TYR A 378 -23.40 -13.18 -3.85
CA TYR A 378 -23.52 -12.33 -5.03
C TYR A 378 -22.28 -12.51 -5.91
N ALA A 379 -22.47 -12.59 -7.21
CA ALA A 379 -21.39 -12.61 -8.17
C ALA A 379 -21.77 -11.87 -9.45
N ARG A 380 -20.82 -11.25 -10.16
CA ARG A 380 -21.16 -10.65 -11.48
C ARG A 380 -21.60 -11.70 -12.47
N THR A 381 -20.88 -12.83 -12.52
CA THR A 381 -21.33 -14.03 -13.23
C THR A 381 -21.09 -15.28 -12.39
N SER A 382 -21.77 -16.37 -12.71
CA SER A 382 -21.46 -17.67 -12.13
C SER A 382 -21.66 -18.77 -13.15
N ASN A 383 -20.71 -19.72 -13.19
CA ASN A 383 -20.86 -20.96 -13.95
C ASN A 383 -21.63 -22.03 -13.16
N SER A 384 -21.97 -21.75 -11.90
CA SER A 384 -22.67 -22.69 -11.03
C SER A 384 -24.13 -22.74 -11.42
N ARG A 385 -24.72 -23.95 -11.41
CA ARG A 385 -26.17 -24.13 -11.66
C ARG A 385 -27.01 -23.86 -10.42
N HIS A 386 -26.42 -23.28 -9.37
CA HIS A 386 -27.07 -23.11 -8.09
C HIS A 386 -27.89 -21.82 -8.08
N GLN A 387 -29.21 -21.96 -7.91
CA GLN A 387 -30.16 -20.83 -7.78
C GLN A 387 -29.89 -19.94 -6.55
N ALA A 388 -29.03 -20.39 -5.63
CA ALA A 388 -28.65 -19.64 -4.44
C ALA A 388 -27.63 -18.53 -4.70
N VAL A 389 -26.95 -18.53 -5.86
CA VAL A 389 -26.05 -17.44 -6.26
C VAL A 389 -26.88 -16.38 -6.99
N ILE A 390 -26.90 -15.17 -6.46
CA ILE A 390 -27.52 -14.02 -7.09
C ILE A 390 -26.50 -13.43 -8.07
N THR A 391 -26.85 -13.36 -9.34
CA THR A 391 -25.97 -12.87 -10.40
C THR A 391 -26.55 -11.66 -11.11
N GLY A 392 -25.69 -10.75 -11.53
CA GLY A 392 -26.08 -9.51 -12.20
C GLY A 392 -25.35 -8.31 -11.62
N ASN A 393 -25.02 -7.34 -12.48
CA ASN A 393 -24.27 -6.16 -12.07
C ASN A 393 -25.04 -5.32 -11.04
N ALA A 394 -26.34 -5.08 -11.28
CA ALA A 394 -27.15 -4.24 -10.41
C ALA A 394 -27.37 -4.87 -9.02
N GLU A 395 -27.63 -6.17 -8.97
CA GLU A 395 -27.79 -6.92 -7.73
C GLU A 395 -26.48 -6.99 -6.95
N PHE A 396 -25.37 -7.21 -7.65
CA PHE A 396 -24.04 -7.17 -7.05
C PHE A 396 -23.75 -5.79 -6.47
N GLU A 397 -23.95 -4.72 -7.24
CA GLU A 397 -23.64 -3.36 -6.83
C GLU A 397 -24.48 -2.95 -5.60
N ALA A 398 -25.79 -3.16 -5.65
CA ALA A 398 -26.69 -2.85 -4.55
C ALA A 398 -26.37 -3.61 -3.25
N ALA A 399 -25.87 -4.84 -3.33
CA ALA A 399 -25.62 -5.66 -2.16
C ALA A 399 -24.19 -5.56 -1.63
N CYS A 400 -23.21 -5.41 -2.51
CA CYS A 400 -21.79 -5.53 -2.21
C CYS A 400 -21.07 -4.19 -2.15
N LEU A 401 -21.66 -3.12 -2.68
CA LEU A 401 -21.13 -1.77 -2.58
C LEU A 401 -21.88 -0.92 -1.54
N GLY A 402 -23.15 -1.22 -1.28
CA GLY A 402 -23.95 -0.56 -0.25
C GLY A 402 -23.87 -1.17 1.16
N GLY A 403 -23.15 -2.28 1.32
CA GLY A 403 -23.11 -3.08 2.54
C GLY A 403 -21.88 -2.79 3.40
N GLY A 404 -21.85 -1.62 4.05
CA GLY A 404 -20.83 -1.29 5.04
C GLY A 404 -20.72 -2.36 6.14
N SER A 405 -19.59 -3.08 6.15
CA SER A 405 -18.96 -3.44 7.43
C SER A 405 -18.68 -2.12 8.17
N PRO A 406 -18.72 -2.05 9.51
CA PRO A 406 -18.19 -0.90 10.23
C PRO A 406 -16.68 -0.86 10.03
N THR A 407 -16.25 -0.41 8.86
CA THR A 407 -15.02 0.34 8.76
C THR A 407 -15.24 1.59 9.59
N VAL A 408 -14.31 1.83 10.51
CA VAL A 408 -13.93 3.22 10.79
C VAL A 408 -13.68 3.80 9.41
N ASN A 409 -14.56 4.68 8.96
CA ASN A 409 -14.43 5.36 7.68
C ASN A 409 -13.12 6.17 7.77
N PRO A 410 -12.06 5.88 7.00
CA PRO A 410 -11.60 6.90 6.10
C PRO A 410 -12.71 7.06 5.05
N ASP A 411 -13.15 8.29 4.80
CA ASP A 411 -13.58 8.69 3.45
C ASP A 411 -15.01 8.33 2.94
N PHE A 412 -15.85 9.17 2.33
CA PHE A 412 -15.73 10.47 1.65
C PHE A 412 -14.29 10.91 1.43
N SER A 413 -13.54 10.20 0.59
CA SER A 413 -12.21 10.65 0.16
C SER A 413 -12.57 11.49 -1.05
N PRO A 414 -12.42 12.80 -1.01
CA PRO A 414 -12.04 13.50 -2.22
C PRO A 414 -11.18 12.62 -3.16
N PRO A 415 -11.44 12.51 -4.47
CA PRO A 415 -10.46 11.96 -5.39
C PRO A 415 -9.11 12.69 -5.19
N ILE A 416 -8.09 11.93 -4.81
CA ILE A 416 -6.72 12.44 -4.65
C ILE A 416 -5.96 12.13 -5.93
N GLU A 417 -5.68 13.16 -6.72
CA GLU A 417 -4.83 13.07 -7.91
C GLU A 417 -3.38 13.43 -7.56
N TYR A 418 -2.45 12.79 -8.28
CA TYR A 418 -1.01 13.00 -8.14
C TYR A 418 -0.44 13.49 -9.47
N GLU A 419 0.33 14.57 -9.41
CA GLU A 419 1.10 15.08 -10.55
C GLU A 419 2.54 15.36 -10.09
N TYR A 420 3.51 15.00 -10.94
CA TYR A 420 4.94 15.27 -10.72
C TYR A 420 5.42 16.26 -11.77
N ASP A 421 6.03 17.36 -11.32
CA ASP A 421 6.71 18.30 -12.20
C ASP A 421 8.23 18.19 -12.00
N TYR A 422 8.95 18.04 -13.11
CA TYR A 422 10.40 17.84 -13.12
C TYR A 422 11.09 19.15 -13.53
N SER A 423 11.78 19.79 -12.58
CA SER A 423 12.66 20.92 -12.86
C SER A 423 14.09 20.43 -13.14
N TYR A 424 14.57 20.62 -14.38
CA TYR A 424 15.94 20.29 -14.78
C TYR A 424 16.90 21.47 -14.63
#